data_AF-A0A8C3SJS0-F1
#
_entry.id   AF-A0A8C3SJS0-F1
#
_cell.length_a   1.000
_cell.length_b   1.000
_cell.length_c   1.000
_cell.angle_alpha   90.00
_cell.angle_beta   90.00
_cell.angle_gamma   90.00
#
_symmetry.space_group_name_H-M   'P 1'
#
loop_
_entity.id
_entity.type
_entity.pdbx_description
1 polymer ?
#
loop_
_entity_poly.entity_id
_entity_poly.type
_entity_poly.pdbx_seq_one_letter_code
_entity_poly.pdbx_strand_id
1 'polypeptide(L)'
;MICKKWPSRSQYKGSFKELLGEGLLALSRAFSMEVEGPITFQEAAAGFGKSVVQFGSASARGLVVGAPLQTGNVNETGKVYKCNPGSGRCQEILIQRPPDAVNMSLGLSLAARDSELLVCGPTVHQACGQNMYVKGYCFLLDQNLQQLRQCPKHPTDIVFLIDGSGSIDFYDFERMKTFVIEVIRRFHGTDTLFALMQFSSTFQEHFDFNKFKSTHNINSLLSPVRQLGQYTYTARAIQKVVKELFISQKGSRNGAARILIVITDGMKNDDLKYSDVIAEAERAGIIRYAIGVRSIYHNAHLQNHRDLLGHCKYQLQHTQRVNFLLTRPGQIQQHNSIHDKTLTLRERYSTI
;
A
#
# COMPACT_ATOMS: atom_id res chain seq x y z
N MET A 1 10.58 15.05 -18.79
CA MET A 1 10.74 16.41 -19.36
C MET A 1 12.03 17.01 -18.84
N ILE A 2 13.08 17.00 -19.67
CA ILE A 2 14.14 18.01 -19.66
C ILE A 2 14.15 18.52 -21.09
N CYS A 3 13.63 19.73 -21.28
CA CYS A 3 13.64 20.41 -22.56
C CYS A 3 15.06 20.95 -22.83
N LYS A 4 15.63 20.65 -24.00
CA LYS A 4 16.63 21.53 -24.61
C LYS A 4 16.13 22.01 -25.97
N LYS A 5 15.85 23.31 -25.98
CA LYS A 5 15.57 24.22 -27.09
C LYS A 5 16.50 23.97 -28.29
N TRP A 6 15.93 23.84 -29.48
CA TRP A 6 16.63 24.09 -30.74
C TRP A 6 16.46 25.57 -31.12
N PRO A 7 17.51 26.30 -31.54
CA PRO A 7 17.35 27.60 -32.17
C PRO A 7 16.94 27.44 -33.64
N SER A 8 16.06 28.34 -34.07
CA SER A 8 15.52 28.51 -35.42
C SER A 8 16.56 28.87 -36.49
N ARG A 9 16.35 28.39 -37.72
CA ARG A 9 16.95 28.90 -38.95
C ARG A 9 16.73 30.41 -39.09
N SER A 10 17.79 31.20 -39.32
CA SER A 10 17.96 32.01 -40.54
C SER A 10 19.33 32.71 -40.54
N GLN A 11 19.84 32.97 -41.75
CA GLN A 11 20.95 33.87 -42.10
C GLN A 11 22.36 33.36 -41.79
N TYR A 12 23.06 32.88 -42.81
CA TYR A 12 24.10 33.67 -43.49
C TYR A 12 24.21 33.21 -44.95
N LYS A 13 23.86 34.11 -45.88
CA LYS A 13 24.29 34.07 -47.29
C LYS A 13 25.71 34.62 -47.34
N GLY A 14 26.60 33.97 -48.07
CA GLY A 14 27.93 34.49 -48.39
C GLY A 14 28.65 33.56 -49.36
N SER A 15 28.90 34.04 -50.58
CA SER A 15 29.41 33.31 -51.73
C SER A 15 30.92 33.50 -51.91
N PHE A 16 31.58 32.45 -52.42
CA PHE A 16 32.81 32.40 -53.23
C PHE A 16 34.12 33.05 -52.72
N LYS A 17 35.14 32.20 -52.56
CA LYS A 17 36.34 32.23 -53.42
C LYS A 17 37.15 30.93 -53.31
N GLU A 18 37.59 30.47 -54.48
CA GLU A 18 38.46 29.33 -54.74
C GLU A 18 39.77 29.38 -53.94
N LEU A 19 40.24 28.22 -53.51
CA LEU A 19 41.65 27.84 -53.59
C LEU A 19 41.72 26.31 -53.73
N LEU A 20 42.26 25.89 -54.87
CA LEU A 20 42.49 24.51 -55.28
C LEU A 20 43.35 23.77 -54.26
N GLY A 21 42.87 22.59 -53.86
CA GLY A 21 43.63 21.58 -53.14
C GLY A 21 42.82 20.30 -53.16
N GLU A 22 43.25 19.33 -53.97
CA GLU A 22 42.61 18.02 -54.05
C GLU A 22 42.56 17.36 -52.67
N GLY A 23 41.35 17.29 -52.14
CA GLY A 23 41.02 16.54 -50.96
C GLY A 23 39.53 16.29 -51.01
N LEU A 24 39.13 15.04 -51.26
CA LEU A 24 37.75 14.58 -51.16
C LEU A 24 37.21 14.92 -49.76
N LEU A 25 36.61 16.10 -49.59
CA LEU A 25 35.75 16.40 -48.48
C LEU A 25 34.41 15.75 -48.78
N ALA A 26 34.29 14.49 -48.38
CA ALA A 26 33.00 13.84 -48.23
C ALA A 26 32.15 14.73 -47.32
N LEU A 27 31.09 15.32 -47.89
CA LEU A 27 30.03 15.98 -47.14
C LEU A 27 29.48 14.95 -46.15
N SER A 28 29.86 15.05 -44.89
CA SER A 28 29.34 14.23 -43.80
C SER A 28 27.86 14.57 -43.60
N ARG A 29 27.00 13.92 -44.37
CA ARG A 29 25.57 13.86 -44.11
C ARG A 29 25.36 12.94 -42.92
N ALA A 30 25.59 13.47 -41.72
CA ALA A 30 25.34 12.76 -40.47
C ALA A 30 23.83 12.71 -40.18
N PHE A 31 23.10 11.87 -40.92
CA PHE A 31 21.79 11.37 -40.50
C PHE A 31 21.93 9.85 -40.33
N SER A 32 22.22 9.38 -39.13
CA SER A 32 22.50 7.95 -38.86
C SER A 32 21.22 7.12 -38.62
N MET A 33 20.11 7.48 -39.25
CA MET A 33 18.85 6.72 -39.17
C MET A 33 18.45 6.25 -40.56
N GLU A 34 18.44 4.94 -40.74
CA GLU A 34 18.00 4.30 -41.98
C GLU A 34 16.47 4.37 -42.08
N VAL A 35 15.97 5.04 -43.11
CA VAL A 35 14.54 5.31 -43.31
C VAL A 35 13.91 4.51 -44.46
N GLU A 36 14.72 3.84 -45.27
CA GLU A 36 14.28 3.18 -46.51
C GLU A 36 13.78 1.74 -46.31
N GLY A 37 14.05 1.13 -45.15
CA GLY A 37 13.60 -0.22 -44.81
C GLY A 37 13.15 -0.39 -43.35
N PRO A 38 12.19 0.40 -42.84
CA PRO A 38 11.80 0.32 -41.44
C PRO A 38 11.04 -0.99 -41.15
N ILE A 39 11.42 -1.66 -40.07
CA ILE A 39 10.62 -2.76 -39.53
C ILE A 39 9.38 -2.17 -38.89
N THR A 40 8.21 -2.50 -39.42
CA THR A 40 6.92 -2.00 -38.94
C THR A 40 6.16 -3.12 -38.24
N PHE A 41 5.73 -2.85 -37.01
CA PHE A 41 4.81 -3.71 -36.29
C PHE A 41 3.41 -3.10 -36.31
N GLN A 42 2.42 -3.87 -36.70
CA GLN A 42 1.02 -3.44 -36.71
C GLN A 42 0.19 -4.49 -36.00
N GLU A 43 -0.70 -4.03 -35.13
CA GLU A 43 -1.74 -4.87 -34.54
C GLU A 43 -3.07 -4.15 -34.49
N ALA A 44 -4.15 -4.91 -34.66
CA ALA A 44 -5.53 -4.40 -34.55
C ALA A 44 -5.96 -4.22 -33.08
N ALA A 45 -5.07 -3.62 -32.28
CA ALA A 45 -5.23 -3.42 -30.85
C ALA A 45 -5.37 -1.91 -30.55
N ALA A 46 -6.44 -1.51 -29.86
CA ALA A 46 -6.69 -0.11 -29.57
C ALA A 46 -5.57 0.48 -28.69
N GLY A 47 -4.96 1.56 -29.19
CA GLY A 47 -3.82 2.19 -28.52
C GLY A 47 -2.50 1.41 -28.63
N PHE A 48 -2.37 0.42 -29.52
CA PHE A 48 -1.10 -0.23 -29.79
C PHE A 48 -0.02 0.81 -30.18
N GLY A 49 1.17 0.70 -29.60
CA GLY A 49 2.26 1.64 -29.82
C GLY A 49 2.23 2.89 -28.95
N LYS A 50 1.27 3.03 -28.02
CA LYS A 50 1.22 4.17 -27.08
C LYS A 50 2.42 4.22 -26.13
N SER A 51 2.98 3.05 -25.80
CA SER A 51 4.22 2.91 -25.05
C SER A 51 5.07 1.83 -25.70
N VAL A 52 6.39 2.04 -25.72
CA VAL A 52 7.36 1.12 -26.31
C VAL A 52 8.61 1.07 -25.44
N VAL A 53 9.17 -0.12 -25.26
CA VAL A 53 10.47 -0.30 -24.60
C VAL A 53 11.22 -1.45 -25.24
N GLN A 54 12.55 -1.33 -25.34
CA GLN A 54 13.40 -2.45 -25.76
C GLN A 54 13.66 -3.37 -24.56
N PHE A 55 13.52 -4.68 -24.76
CA PHE A 55 13.68 -5.66 -23.69
C PHE A 55 14.23 -6.98 -24.23
N GLY A 56 15.15 -7.59 -23.48
CA GLY A 56 15.79 -8.86 -23.84
C GLY A 56 17.32 -8.78 -23.81
N SER A 57 17.97 -9.94 -23.89
CA SER A 57 19.43 -10.06 -23.91
C SER A 57 20.01 -9.72 -25.28
N ALA A 58 21.34 -9.62 -25.38
CA ALA A 58 22.04 -9.32 -26.64
C ALA A 58 21.68 -10.26 -27.81
N SER A 59 21.29 -11.51 -27.52
CA SER A 59 20.91 -12.53 -28.52
C SER A 59 19.40 -12.65 -28.77
N ALA A 60 18.55 -12.01 -27.95
CA ALA A 60 17.09 -12.14 -28.03
C ALA A 60 16.38 -10.80 -27.74
N ARG A 61 16.89 -9.70 -28.30
CA ARG A 61 16.28 -8.36 -28.16
C ARG A 61 14.94 -8.31 -28.88
N GLY A 62 13.89 -7.94 -28.14
CA GLY A 62 12.58 -7.64 -28.67
C GLY A 62 12.14 -6.22 -28.31
N LEU A 63 11.03 -5.81 -28.92
CA LEU A 63 10.27 -4.63 -28.52
C LEU A 63 9.09 -5.08 -27.69
N VAL A 64 8.85 -4.41 -26.57
CA VAL A 64 7.64 -4.56 -25.79
C VAL A 64 6.78 -3.35 -26.04
N VAL A 65 5.54 -3.58 -26.46
CA VAL A 65 4.61 -2.55 -26.95
C VAL A 65 3.32 -2.61 -26.13
N GLY A 66 2.93 -1.48 -25.55
CA GLY A 66 1.66 -1.34 -24.83
C GLY A 66 0.51 -0.96 -25.75
N ALA A 67 -0.67 -1.52 -25.46
CA ALA A 67 -1.95 -1.21 -26.07
C ALA A 67 -2.99 -0.89 -24.97
N PRO A 68 -2.85 0.25 -24.24
CA PRO A 68 -3.62 0.54 -23.03
C PRO A 68 -5.13 0.71 -23.22
N LEU A 69 -5.59 0.97 -24.45
CA LEU A 69 -7.02 1.18 -24.74
C LEU A 69 -7.71 -0.09 -25.22
N GLN A 70 -6.98 -1.19 -25.39
CA GLN A 70 -7.54 -2.44 -25.85
C GLN A 70 -8.41 -3.06 -24.77
N THR A 71 -9.67 -3.31 -25.09
CA THR A 71 -10.60 -4.01 -24.21
C THR A 71 -10.35 -5.51 -24.28
N GLY A 72 -10.22 -6.14 -23.11
CA GLY A 72 -10.11 -7.59 -22.97
C GLY A 72 -11.46 -8.20 -22.58
N ASN A 73 -11.45 -9.03 -21.54
CA ASN A 73 -12.67 -9.56 -20.93
C ASN A 73 -13.46 -8.46 -20.18
N VAL A 74 -14.54 -8.87 -19.50
CA VAL A 74 -15.33 -7.98 -18.63
C VAL A 74 -14.40 -7.25 -17.65
N ASN A 75 -14.50 -5.92 -17.58
CA ASN A 75 -13.74 -5.06 -16.67
C ASN A 75 -12.22 -5.05 -16.91
N GLU A 76 -11.78 -5.39 -18.12
CA GLU A 76 -10.38 -5.49 -18.47
C GLU A 76 -10.00 -4.49 -19.58
N THR A 77 -9.05 -3.60 -19.30
CA THR A 77 -8.46 -2.71 -20.31
C THR A 77 -6.94 -2.73 -20.27
N GLY A 78 -6.37 -2.67 -21.46
CA GLY A 78 -4.95 -2.64 -21.71
C GLY A 78 -4.33 -4.01 -21.87
N LYS A 79 -3.44 -4.12 -22.86
CA LYS A 79 -2.64 -5.30 -23.15
C LYS A 79 -1.20 -4.91 -23.48
N VAL A 80 -0.30 -5.89 -23.42
CA VAL A 80 1.11 -5.70 -23.76
C VAL A 80 1.56 -6.81 -24.68
N TYR A 81 2.40 -6.47 -25.65
CA TYR A 81 2.87 -7.35 -26.70
C TYR A 81 4.39 -7.39 -26.74
N LYS A 82 4.98 -8.56 -26.98
CA LYS A 82 6.39 -8.71 -27.35
C LYS A 82 6.48 -8.89 -28.87
N CYS A 83 7.16 -7.96 -29.52
CA CYS A 83 7.37 -7.91 -30.95
C CYS A 83 8.82 -8.30 -31.28
N ASN A 84 8.98 -9.26 -32.19
CA ASN A 84 10.29 -9.77 -32.60
C ASN A 84 10.71 -9.11 -33.94
N PRO A 85 11.81 -8.34 -33.99
CA PRO A 85 12.31 -7.72 -35.21
C PRO A 85 12.60 -8.72 -36.34
N GLY A 86 13.08 -9.92 -36.02
CA GLY A 86 13.43 -10.93 -37.02
C GLY A 86 12.22 -11.56 -37.73
N SER A 87 11.07 -11.62 -37.06
CA SER A 87 9.84 -12.19 -37.64
C SER A 87 8.80 -11.14 -38.04
N GLY A 88 8.95 -9.89 -37.59
CA GLY A 88 7.95 -8.83 -37.77
C GLY A 88 6.64 -9.08 -37.02
N ARG A 89 6.57 -10.10 -36.14
CA ARG A 89 5.34 -10.50 -35.44
C ARG A 89 5.35 -10.08 -33.98
N CYS A 90 4.16 -9.79 -33.46
CA CYS A 90 3.92 -9.49 -32.06
C CYS A 90 3.12 -10.61 -31.40
N GLN A 91 3.43 -10.91 -30.14
CA GLN A 91 2.73 -11.89 -29.33
C GLN A 91 2.30 -11.25 -28.01
N GLU A 92 1.06 -11.47 -27.59
CA GLU A 92 0.54 -10.96 -26.32
C GLU A 92 1.30 -11.57 -25.12
N ILE A 93 1.62 -10.73 -24.14
CA ILE A 93 2.21 -11.11 -22.86
C ILE A 93 1.08 -11.29 -21.86
N LEU A 94 0.90 -12.52 -21.37
CA LEU A 94 -0.15 -12.85 -20.40
C LEU A 94 0.29 -12.48 -18.98
N ILE A 95 -0.38 -11.52 -18.36
CA ILE A 95 -0.09 -11.05 -17.00
C ILE A 95 -1.24 -11.41 -16.06
N GLN A 96 -0.93 -12.02 -14.91
CA GLN A 96 -1.93 -12.36 -13.89
C GLN A 96 -2.29 -11.09 -13.10
N ARG A 97 -3.51 -10.59 -13.34
CA ARG A 97 -4.05 -9.40 -12.69
C ARG A 97 -4.83 -9.74 -11.42
N PRO A 98 -4.76 -8.91 -10.37
CA PRO A 98 -5.61 -9.06 -9.21
C PRO A 98 -7.07 -8.69 -9.54
N PRO A 99 -8.07 -9.24 -8.83
CA PRO A 99 -9.49 -9.04 -9.14
C PRO A 99 -9.96 -7.57 -9.04
N ASP A 100 -9.24 -6.73 -8.28
CA ASP A 100 -9.57 -5.34 -8.06
C ASP A 100 -8.91 -4.37 -9.05
N ALA A 101 -8.10 -4.87 -10.00
CA ALA A 101 -7.48 -4.09 -11.07
C ALA A 101 -8.41 -3.88 -12.28
N VAL A 102 -9.61 -3.33 -12.01
CA VAL A 102 -10.63 -3.06 -13.02
C VAL A 102 -10.20 -1.92 -13.95
N ASN A 103 -10.27 -2.16 -15.26
CA ASN A 103 -10.01 -1.18 -16.31
C ASN A 103 -8.69 -0.41 -16.12
N MET A 104 -7.61 -1.12 -15.79
CA MET A 104 -6.35 -0.50 -15.38
C MET A 104 -5.57 0.20 -16.51
N SER A 105 -5.97 0.05 -17.78
CA SER A 105 -5.22 0.49 -18.96
C SER A 105 -3.77 -0.02 -18.94
N LEU A 106 -3.63 -1.32 -18.72
CA LEU A 106 -2.34 -2.02 -18.66
C LEU A 106 -1.48 -1.72 -19.90
N GLY A 107 -0.20 -1.43 -19.70
CA GLY A 107 0.70 -1.06 -20.79
C GLY A 107 0.69 0.44 -21.11
N LEU A 108 0.04 1.29 -20.31
CA LEU A 108 0.16 2.74 -20.46
C LEU A 108 1.57 3.24 -20.08
N SER A 109 2.25 2.53 -19.19
CA SER A 109 3.64 2.85 -18.79
C SER A 109 4.47 1.58 -18.74
N LEU A 110 5.64 1.62 -19.40
CA LEU A 110 6.59 0.53 -19.50
C LEU A 110 7.98 1.05 -19.12
N ALA A 111 8.74 0.24 -18.40
CA ALA A 111 10.16 0.49 -18.14
C ALA A 111 10.91 -0.84 -18.18
N ALA A 112 12.14 -0.83 -18.69
CA ALA A 112 12.99 -2.00 -18.71
C ALA A 112 14.35 -1.61 -18.13
N ARG A 113 14.92 -2.50 -17.33
CA ARG A 113 16.27 -2.36 -16.78
C ARG A 113 16.93 -3.72 -16.74
N ASP A 114 18.08 -3.84 -17.38
CA ASP A 114 18.88 -5.06 -17.45
C ASP A 114 18.07 -6.25 -18.00
N SER A 115 17.51 -7.05 -17.10
CA SER A 115 16.81 -8.30 -17.35
C SER A 115 15.37 -8.30 -16.81
N GLU A 116 14.93 -7.15 -16.33
CA GLU A 116 13.63 -6.96 -15.71
C GLU A 116 12.79 -5.97 -16.53
N LEU A 117 11.51 -6.28 -16.66
CA LEU A 117 10.52 -5.46 -17.35
C LEU A 117 9.42 -5.08 -16.36
N LEU A 118 9.21 -3.79 -16.17
CA LEU A 118 8.13 -3.24 -15.38
C LEU A 118 6.98 -2.79 -16.29
N VAL A 119 5.81 -3.36 -16.08
CA VAL A 119 4.58 -3.06 -16.83
C VAL A 119 3.54 -2.49 -15.89
N CYS A 120 3.04 -1.28 -16.17
CA CYS A 120 2.07 -0.62 -15.31
C CYS A 120 0.78 -0.21 -16.04
N GLY A 121 -0.32 -0.21 -15.29
CA GLY A 121 -1.62 0.39 -15.66
C GLY A 121 -2.10 1.31 -14.54
N PRO A 122 -2.07 2.65 -14.73
CA PRO A 122 -2.27 3.61 -13.66
C PRO A 122 -3.72 4.09 -13.49
N THR A 123 -4.70 3.46 -14.15
CA THR A 123 -6.08 4.01 -14.27
C THR A 123 -7.14 3.19 -13.55
N VAL A 124 -6.77 2.43 -12.52
CA VAL A 124 -7.76 1.66 -11.76
C VAL A 124 -8.60 2.60 -10.93
N HIS A 125 -9.88 2.64 -11.27
CA HIS A 125 -10.87 3.39 -10.53
C HIS A 125 -11.32 2.60 -9.31
N GLN A 126 -11.18 3.19 -8.12
CA GLN A 126 -11.63 2.61 -6.87
C GLN A 126 -12.61 3.56 -6.19
N ALA A 127 -13.87 3.13 -6.09
CA ALA A 127 -14.88 3.81 -5.28
C ALA A 127 -14.61 3.57 -3.79
N CYS A 128 -14.65 4.62 -2.98
CA CYS A 128 -14.48 4.57 -1.54
C CYS A 128 -15.43 5.57 -0.89
N GLY A 129 -16.61 5.08 -0.49
CA GLY A 129 -17.72 5.93 -0.08
C GLY A 129 -18.25 6.73 -1.27
N GLN A 130 -18.24 8.06 -1.15
CA GLN A 130 -18.65 8.99 -2.22
C GLN A 130 -17.48 9.45 -3.11
N ASN A 131 -16.25 9.01 -2.82
CA ASN A 131 -15.05 9.44 -3.54
C ASN A 131 -14.61 8.37 -4.54
N MET A 132 -14.08 8.83 -5.68
CA MET A 132 -13.41 8.00 -6.68
C MET A 132 -11.91 8.25 -6.61
N TYR A 133 -11.14 7.21 -6.33
CA TYR A 133 -9.68 7.24 -6.35
C TYR A 133 -9.16 6.58 -7.62
N VAL A 134 -8.00 7.05 -8.09
CA VAL A 134 -7.29 6.44 -9.20
C VAL A 134 -6.00 5.85 -8.65
N LYS A 135 -5.90 4.52 -8.66
CA LYS A 135 -4.70 3.77 -8.26
C LYS A 135 -4.06 3.12 -9.48
N GLY A 136 -2.78 2.78 -9.37
CA GLY A 136 -2.04 2.05 -10.39
C GLY A 136 -1.56 0.69 -9.90
N TYR A 137 -1.49 -0.26 -10.82
CA TYR A 137 -0.80 -1.54 -10.60
C TYR A 137 0.40 -1.61 -11.51
N CYS A 138 1.47 -2.21 -10.99
CA CYS A 138 2.67 -2.52 -11.73
C CYS A 138 3.05 -3.98 -11.54
N PHE A 139 3.55 -4.60 -12.59
CA PHE A 139 3.98 -5.98 -12.63
C PHE A 139 5.43 -6.03 -13.08
N LEU A 140 6.29 -6.65 -12.27
CA LEU A 140 7.67 -6.89 -12.62
C LEU A 140 7.77 -8.28 -13.27
N LEU A 141 8.35 -8.33 -14.46
CA LEU A 141 8.53 -9.53 -15.28
C LEU A 141 10.03 -9.81 -15.43
N ASP A 142 10.40 -11.08 -15.41
CA ASP A 142 11.77 -11.52 -15.68
C ASP A 142 12.08 -11.59 -17.19
N GLN A 143 13.27 -12.06 -17.53
CA GLN A 143 13.73 -12.24 -18.92
C GLN A 143 12.82 -13.14 -19.77
N ASN A 144 12.13 -14.09 -19.12
CA ASN A 144 11.22 -15.05 -19.73
C ASN A 144 9.77 -14.54 -19.76
N LEU A 145 9.56 -13.27 -19.40
CA LEU A 145 8.24 -12.66 -19.26
C LEU A 145 7.36 -13.36 -18.20
N GLN A 146 7.98 -13.95 -17.18
CA GLN A 146 7.27 -14.50 -16.04
C GLN A 146 7.16 -13.45 -14.94
N GLN A 147 5.95 -13.35 -14.37
CA GLN A 147 5.65 -12.38 -13.33
C GLN A 147 6.37 -12.74 -12.03
N LEU A 148 7.31 -11.90 -11.63
CA LEU A 148 7.97 -12.00 -10.34
C LEU A 148 6.95 -11.64 -9.26
N ARG A 149 6.57 -12.63 -8.45
CA ARG A 149 5.74 -12.41 -7.26
C ARG A 149 6.59 -11.76 -6.17
N GLN A 150 6.89 -10.48 -6.34
CA GLN A 150 7.45 -9.64 -5.29
C GLN A 150 6.54 -8.43 -5.10
N CYS A 151 5.49 -8.59 -4.30
CA CYS A 151 5.21 -7.49 -3.39
C CYS A 151 6.36 -7.54 -2.38
N PRO A 152 7.15 -6.47 -2.20
CA PRO A 152 7.94 -6.36 -0.99
C PRO A 152 6.94 -6.56 0.15
N LYS A 153 7.09 -7.65 0.92
CA LYS A 153 6.36 -7.75 2.18
C LYS A 153 6.93 -6.63 3.02
N HIS A 154 6.28 -5.47 3.01
CA HIS A 154 6.75 -4.37 3.82
C HIS A 154 6.64 -4.84 5.27
N PRO A 155 7.76 -4.88 6.01
CA PRO A 155 7.72 -5.29 7.40
C PRO A 155 6.70 -4.39 8.13
N THR A 156 5.83 -4.98 8.94
CA THR A 156 4.80 -4.23 9.66
C THR A 156 4.97 -4.44 11.17
N ASP A 157 5.02 -3.36 11.92
CA ASP A 157 5.15 -3.37 13.38
C ASP A 157 3.86 -2.82 13.99
N ILE A 158 3.13 -3.67 14.71
CA ILE A 158 1.83 -3.33 15.29
C ILE A 158 1.92 -3.31 16.82
N VAL A 159 1.58 -2.19 17.44
CA VAL A 159 1.39 -2.10 18.90
C VAL A 159 -0.09 -2.13 19.21
N PHE A 160 -0.51 -3.08 20.04
CA PHE A 160 -1.79 -3.01 20.74
C PHE A 160 -1.63 -2.20 22.02
N LEU A 161 -2.48 -1.19 22.16
CA LEU A 161 -2.63 -0.42 23.38
C LEU A 161 -4.03 -0.67 23.95
N ILE A 162 -4.12 -1.51 24.98
CA ILE A 162 -5.39 -1.97 25.54
C ILE A 162 -5.72 -1.25 26.85
N ASP A 163 -6.96 -0.80 26.96
CA ASP A 163 -7.51 -0.19 28.16
C ASP A 163 -7.78 -1.26 29.21
N GLY A 164 -7.09 -1.13 30.34
CA GLY A 164 -7.25 -1.97 31.52
C GLY A 164 -7.88 -1.23 32.68
N SER A 165 -8.51 -0.07 32.46
CA SER A 165 -9.13 0.75 33.50
C SER A 165 -10.31 0.07 34.20
N GLY A 166 -10.77 0.66 35.30
CA GLY A 166 -11.87 0.14 36.11
C GLY A 166 -13.26 0.29 35.47
N SER A 167 -13.38 1.05 34.38
CA SER A 167 -14.64 1.16 33.61
C SER A 167 -14.84 0.00 32.63
N ILE A 168 -13.79 -0.77 32.34
CA ILE A 168 -13.87 -1.99 31.54
C ILE A 168 -14.36 -3.14 32.41
N ASP A 169 -15.48 -3.77 32.04
CA ASP A 169 -15.97 -4.96 32.72
C ASP A 169 -15.05 -6.17 32.44
N PHE A 170 -14.90 -7.09 33.41
CA PHE A 170 -14.02 -8.26 33.30
C PHE A 170 -14.21 -9.05 32.00
N TYR A 171 -15.47 -9.30 31.62
CA TYR A 171 -15.79 -10.03 30.39
C TYR A 171 -15.39 -9.27 29.13
N ASP A 172 -15.47 -7.94 29.14
CA ASP A 172 -15.04 -7.12 28.02
C ASP A 172 -13.52 -7.07 27.92
N PHE A 173 -12.81 -7.06 29.04
CA PHE A 173 -11.35 -7.20 29.04
C PHE A 173 -10.89 -8.54 28.46
N GLU A 174 -11.53 -9.66 28.83
CA GLU A 174 -11.22 -10.97 28.24
C GLU A 174 -11.59 -11.04 26.74
N ARG A 175 -12.64 -10.33 26.30
CA ARG A 175 -12.95 -10.17 24.87
C ARG A 175 -11.89 -9.35 24.15
N MET A 176 -11.36 -8.29 24.75
CA MET A 176 -10.25 -7.51 24.18
C MET A 176 -9.01 -8.38 23.98
N LYS A 177 -8.64 -9.21 24.98
CA LYS A 177 -7.54 -10.19 24.85
C LYS A 177 -7.80 -11.17 23.72
N THR A 178 -9.02 -11.69 23.61
CA THR A 178 -9.42 -12.62 22.54
C THR A 178 -9.30 -11.95 21.17
N PHE A 179 -9.74 -10.70 21.05
CA PHE A 179 -9.58 -9.92 19.84
C PHE A 179 -8.10 -9.78 19.44
N VAL A 180 -7.21 -9.45 20.39
CA VAL A 180 -5.76 -9.37 20.11
C VAL A 180 -5.23 -10.71 19.59
N ILE A 181 -5.60 -11.84 20.22
CA ILE A 181 -5.22 -13.19 19.76
C ILE A 181 -5.67 -13.42 18.31
N GLU A 182 -6.94 -13.17 18.03
CA GLU A 182 -7.53 -13.42 16.70
C GLU A 182 -6.96 -12.51 15.62
N VAL A 183 -6.59 -11.28 15.96
CA VAL A 183 -5.86 -10.43 15.03
C VAL A 183 -4.49 -11.03 14.75
N ILE A 184 -3.68 -11.31 15.77
CA ILE A 184 -2.32 -11.86 15.60
C ILE A 184 -2.33 -13.14 14.76
N ARG A 185 -3.29 -14.05 15.01
CA ARG A 185 -3.46 -15.30 14.24
C ARG A 185 -3.69 -15.05 12.75
N ARG A 186 -4.41 -14.01 12.37
CA ARG A 186 -4.65 -13.66 10.95
C ARG A 186 -3.40 -13.19 10.23
N PHE A 187 -2.37 -12.74 10.95
CA PHE A 187 -1.08 -12.34 10.39
C PHE A 187 -0.04 -13.45 10.40
N HIS A 188 -0.41 -14.68 10.79
CA HIS A 188 0.50 -15.81 10.77
C HIS A 188 1.06 -16.04 9.35
N GLY A 189 2.38 -16.10 9.21
CA GLY A 189 3.09 -16.24 7.93
C GLY A 189 3.33 -14.92 7.15
N THR A 190 2.93 -13.78 7.72
CA THR A 190 3.27 -12.44 7.20
C THR A 190 4.52 -11.88 7.91
N ASP A 191 5.11 -10.81 7.37
CA ASP A 191 6.27 -10.13 8.00
C ASP A 191 5.82 -9.09 9.04
N THR A 192 4.96 -9.52 9.96
CA THR A 192 4.31 -8.66 10.97
C THR A 192 4.78 -9.01 12.37
N LEU A 193 5.26 -8.01 13.12
CA LEU A 193 5.62 -8.15 14.53
C LEU A 193 4.62 -7.39 15.41
N PHE A 194 4.39 -7.91 16.62
CA PHE A 194 3.43 -7.33 17.55
C PHE A 194 4.09 -6.96 18.88
N ALA A 195 3.58 -5.90 19.50
CA ALA A 195 3.83 -5.56 20.90
C ALA A 195 2.50 -5.25 21.59
N LEU A 196 2.46 -5.40 22.91
CA LEU A 196 1.27 -5.13 23.71
C LEU A 196 1.63 -4.32 24.95
N MET A 197 0.96 -3.18 25.09
CA MET A 197 0.93 -2.40 26.31
C MET A 197 -0.52 -2.31 26.81
N GLN A 198 -0.70 -2.49 28.10
CA GLN A 198 -1.93 -2.18 28.80
C GLN A 198 -1.78 -0.84 29.52
N PHE A 199 -2.85 -0.04 29.54
CA PHE A 199 -2.86 1.22 30.27
C PHE A 199 -4.08 1.34 31.19
N SER A 200 -3.88 2.05 32.30
CA SER A 200 -4.93 2.59 33.16
C SER A 200 -4.41 3.87 33.83
N SER A 201 -4.34 3.95 35.16
CA SER A 201 -3.53 4.92 35.89
C SER A 201 -2.04 4.60 35.82
N THR A 202 -1.69 3.35 35.51
CA THR A 202 -0.32 2.87 35.27
C THR A 202 -0.20 2.27 33.87
N PHE A 203 1.02 2.03 33.42
CA PHE A 203 1.31 1.48 32.09
C PHE A 203 2.12 0.21 32.24
N GLN A 204 1.66 -0.88 31.65
CA GLN A 204 2.33 -2.17 31.70
C GLN A 204 2.61 -2.68 30.30
N GLU A 205 3.88 -2.74 29.92
CA GLU A 205 4.33 -3.50 28.75
C GLU A 205 4.25 -4.99 29.07
N HIS A 206 3.44 -5.74 28.33
CA HIS A 206 3.32 -7.19 28.49
C HIS A 206 4.31 -7.93 27.61
N PHE A 207 4.55 -7.44 26.40
CA PHE A 207 5.61 -7.91 25.52
C PHE A 207 5.94 -6.85 24.46
N ASP A 208 7.20 -6.77 24.09
CA ASP A 208 7.71 -5.98 22.96
C ASP A 208 7.91 -6.85 21.71
N PHE A 209 8.41 -6.24 20.62
CA PHE A 209 8.62 -6.94 19.36
C PHE A 209 9.70 -8.04 19.47
N ASN A 210 10.70 -7.86 20.33
CA ASN A 210 11.72 -8.88 20.60
C ASN A 210 11.13 -10.11 21.30
N LYS A 211 10.31 -9.87 22.33
CA LYS A 211 9.61 -10.93 23.05
C LYS A 211 8.61 -11.66 22.15
N PHE A 212 7.90 -10.92 21.30
CA PHE A 212 7.03 -11.53 20.29
C PHE A 212 7.81 -12.42 19.33
N LYS A 213 8.91 -11.92 18.74
CA LYS A 213 9.74 -12.66 17.78
C LYS A 213 10.34 -13.95 18.35
N SER A 214 10.64 -13.98 19.65
CA SER A 214 11.18 -15.16 20.34
C SER A 214 10.12 -16.15 20.83
N THR A 215 8.83 -15.80 20.72
CA THR A 215 7.74 -16.62 21.27
C THR A 215 7.02 -17.40 20.17
N HIS A 216 6.90 -18.72 20.37
CA HIS A 216 6.25 -19.61 19.41
C HIS A 216 4.74 -19.73 19.65
N ASN A 217 4.29 -19.64 20.91
CA ASN A 217 2.89 -19.78 21.28
C ASN A 217 2.31 -18.44 21.73
N ILE A 218 1.51 -17.80 20.87
CA ILE A 218 0.90 -16.50 21.19
C ILE A 218 0.04 -16.53 22.47
N ASN A 219 -0.61 -17.67 22.77
CA ASN A 219 -1.46 -17.77 23.95
C ASN A 219 -0.66 -17.60 25.25
N SER A 220 0.65 -17.94 25.26
CA SER A 220 1.49 -17.77 26.45
C SER A 220 1.84 -16.31 26.73
N LEU A 221 1.80 -15.43 25.72
CA LEU A 221 1.99 -13.99 25.90
C LEU A 221 0.76 -13.31 26.51
N LEU A 222 -0.44 -13.82 26.22
CA LEU A 222 -1.71 -13.19 26.60
C LEU A 222 -2.40 -13.82 27.80
N SER A 223 -2.15 -15.10 28.10
CA SER A 223 -2.66 -15.78 29.30
C SER A 223 -2.33 -15.06 30.63
N PRO A 224 -1.09 -14.57 30.86
CA PRO A 224 -0.74 -13.90 32.12
C PRO A 224 -1.26 -12.47 32.22
N VAL A 225 -1.82 -11.91 31.14
CA VAL A 225 -2.32 -10.53 31.12
C VAL A 225 -3.56 -10.42 32.01
N ARG A 226 -3.45 -9.60 33.07
CA ARG A 226 -4.52 -9.27 34.02
C ARG A 226 -4.88 -7.80 33.93
N GLN A 227 -6.15 -7.49 34.14
CA GLN A 227 -6.67 -6.13 34.15
C GLN A 227 -6.04 -5.31 35.29
N LEU A 228 -5.69 -4.05 35.02
CA LEU A 228 -5.08 -3.16 36.02
C LEU A 228 -6.10 -2.47 36.95
N GLY A 229 -7.29 -2.16 36.45
CA GLY A 229 -8.29 -1.31 37.10
C GLY A 229 -7.90 0.17 37.11
N GLN A 230 -8.57 0.96 37.97
CA GLN A 230 -8.29 2.40 38.20
C GLN A 230 -8.66 3.32 37.02
N TYR A 231 -8.03 4.51 36.95
CA TYR A 231 -8.32 5.57 35.97
C TYR A 231 -7.86 5.25 34.55
N THR A 232 -8.19 6.11 33.59
CA THR A 232 -7.93 5.90 32.16
C THR A 232 -7.02 6.99 31.59
N TYR A 233 -5.69 6.78 31.56
CA TYR A 233 -4.71 7.77 31.05
C TYR A 233 -4.30 7.54 29.58
N THR A 234 -5.28 7.57 28.67
CA THR A 234 -5.12 7.25 27.26
C THR A 234 -4.10 8.12 26.51
N ALA A 235 -4.10 9.44 26.69
CA ALA A 235 -3.17 10.32 25.95
C ALA A 235 -1.71 10.07 26.37
N ARG A 236 -1.47 9.91 27.68
CA ARG A 236 -0.14 9.56 28.21
C ARG A 236 0.30 8.17 27.72
N ALA A 237 -0.64 7.22 27.65
CA ALA A 237 -0.36 5.88 27.14
C ALA A 237 0.10 5.90 25.67
N ILE A 238 -0.58 6.68 24.82
CA ILE A 238 -0.18 6.88 23.42
C ILE A 238 1.22 7.47 23.33
N GLN A 239 1.51 8.52 24.11
CA GLN A 239 2.84 9.11 24.13
C GLN A 239 3.93 8.09 24.52
N LYS A 240 3.67 7.24 25.52
CA LYS A 240 4.61 6.19 25.91
C LYS A 240 4.84 5.18 24.79
N VAL A 241 3.78 4.73 24.11
CA VAL A 241 3.93 3.83 22.95
C VAL A 241 4.82 4.45 21.86
N VAL A 242 4.56 5.71 21.51
CA VAL A 242 5.31 6.44 20.48
C VAL A 242 6.80 6.54 20.84
N LYS A 243 7.11 6.84 22.11
CA LYS A 243 8.48 7.08 22.58
C LYS A 243 9.25 5.81 22.96
N GLU A 244 8.56 4.78 23.44
CA GLU A 244 9.20 3.66 24.14
C GLU A 244 9.02 2.31 23.45
N LEU A 245 8.00 2.11 22.61
CA LEU A 245 7.79 0.81 21.92
C LEU A 245 8.25 0.83 20.46
N PHE A 246 8.03 1.92 19.73
CA PHE A 246 8.49 2.05 18.34
C PHE A 246 9.98 2.40 18.22
N ILE A 247 10.81 1.74 19.02
CA ILE A 247 12.27 1.92 19.06
C ILE A 247 13.00 0.62 18.74
N SER A 248 14.21 0.74 18.20
CA SER A 248 15.01 -0.42 17.78
C SER A 248 15.39 -1.33 18.96
N GLN A 249 15.59 -0.77 20.15
CA GLN A 249 15.91 -1.51 21.37
C GLN A 249 14.79 -2.49 21.77
N LYS A 250 13.54 -2.18 21.40
CA LYS A 250 12.36 -3.01 21.64
C LYS A 250 12.00 -3.91 20.45
N GLY A 251 12.85 -3.91 19.42
CA GLY A 251 12.72 -4.75 18.22
C GLY A 251 11.91 -4.12 17.10
N SER A 252 11.54 -2.83 17.20
CA SER A 252 10.90 -2.14 16.08
C SER A 252 11.89 -1.94 14.94
N ARG A 253 11.45 -2.22 13.72
CA ARG A 253 12.29 -2.30 12.53
C ARG A 253 12.31 -0.98 11.79
N ASN A 254 13.49 -0.61 11.30
CA ASN A 254 13.62 0.54 10.41
C ASN A 254 12.98 0.23 9.06
N GLY A 255 12.21 1.18 8.50
CA GLY A 255 11.47 0.99 7.25
C GLY A 255 10.20 0.15 7.35
N ALA A 256 9.83 -0.33 8.55
CA ALA A 256 8.55 -1.00 8.76
C ALA A 256 7.39 -0.01 8.86
N ALA A 257 6.22 -0.41 8.36
CA ALA A 257 4.98 0.31 8.63
C ALA A 257 4.66 0.22 10.12
N ARG A 258 4.46 1.36 10.79
CA ARG A 258 4.19 1.43 12.23
C ARG A 258 2.70 1.66 12.46
N ILE A 259 2.05 0.74 13.18
CA ILE A 259 0.61 0.78 13.43
C ILE A 259 0.35 0.72 14.93
N LEU A 260 -0.41 1.67 15.45
CA LEU A 260 -0.94 1.68 16.82
C LEU A 260 -2.43 1.39 16.79
N ILE A 261 -2.86 0.33 17.49
CA ILE A 261 -4.28 -0.01 17.68
C ILE A 261 -4.64 0.23 19.14
N VAL A 262 -5.44 1.27 19.39
CA VAL A 262 -5.96 1.62 20.71
C VAL A 262 -7.31 0.96 20.92
N ILE A 263 -7.49 0.21 22.01
CA ILE A 263 -8.75 -0.44 22.37
C ILE A 263 -9.20 0.12 23.72
N THR A 264 -10.31 0.86 23.76
CA THR A 264 -10.77 1.62 24.94
C THR A 264 -12.28 1.84 24.90
N ASP A 265 -12.90 2.15 26.04
CA ASP A 265 -14.29 2.63 26.13
C ASP A 265 -14.45 4.15 25.87
N GLY A 266 -13.34 4.85 25.64
CA GLY A 266 -13.30 6.21 25.11
C GLY A 266 -13.38 7.33 26.14
N MET A 267 -13.42 7.03 27.45
CA MET A 267 -13.25 8.05 28.48
C MET A 267 -11.78 8.19 28.87
N LYS A 268 -11.28 9.42 29.02
CA LYS A 268 -9.94 9.67 29.57
C LYS A 268 -10.03 10.51 30.83
N ASN A 269 -9.16 10.22 31.77
CA ASN A 269 -8.97 10.97 33.01
C ASN A 269 -7.63 11.73 33.05
N ASP A 270 -6.89 11.78 31.93
CA ASP A 270 -5.65 12.53 31.87
C ASP A 270 -5.87 14.02 31.51
N ASP A 271 -4.94 14.87 31.96
CA ASP A 271 -4.90 16.31 31.62
C ASP A 271 -4.26 16.58 30.25
N LEU A 272 -3.54 15.60 29.71
CA LEU A 272 -2.81 15.71 28.44
C LEU A 272 -3.80 15.70 27.27
N LYS A 273 -3.67 16.62 26.32
CA LYS A 273 -4.60 16.68 25.19
C LYS A 273 -4.21 15.67 24.12
N TYR A 274 -5.22 15.08 23.47
CA TYR A 274 -4.97 14.23 22.30
C TYR A 274 -4.24 14.98 21.19
N SER A 275 -4.54 16.27 20.99
CA SER A 275 -3.86 17.11 19.98
C SER A 275 -2.33 17.04 20.07
N ASP A 276 -1.78 16.98 21.29
CA ASP A 276 -0.34 17.05 21.52
C ASP A 276 0.33 15.72 21.16
N VAL A 277 -0.27 14.61 21.60
CA VAL A 277 0.28 13.26 21.42
C VAL A 277 0.01 12.70 20.03
N ILE A 278 -1.09 13.11 19.39
CA ILE A 278 -1.41 12.71 18.01
C ILE A 278 -0.48 13.40 17.03
N ALA A 279 -0.17 14.70 17.22
CA ALA A 279 0.83 15.38 16.41
C ALA A 279 2.24 14.74 16.56
N GLU A 280 2.56 14.19 17.73
CA GLU A 280 3.79 13.43 17.94
C GLU A 280 3.76 12.10 17.16
N ALA A 281 2.68 11.34 17.25
CA ALA A 281 2.51 10.09 16.52
C ALA A 281 2.52 10.28 14.98
N GLU A 282 1.94 11.37 14.48
CA GLU A 282 1.96 11.73 13.06
C GLU A 282 3.38 12.04 12.57
N ARG A 283 4.14 12.85 13.32
CA ARG A 283 5.55 13.13 12.99
C ARG A 283 6.41 11.86 13.00
N ALA A 284 6.06 10.88 13.83
CA ALA A 284 6.72 9.59 13.90
C ALA A 284 6.27 8.59 12.80
N GLY A 285 5.32 8.97 11.93
CA GLY A 285 4.83 8.14 10.84
C GLY A 285 3.97 6.95 11.29
N ILE A 286 3.30 7.06 12.44
CA ILE A 286 2.52 5.96 13.04
C ILE A 286 1.06 6.05 12.58
N ILE A 287 0.59 5.01 11.89
CA ILE A 287 -0.82 4.82 11.52
C ILE A 287 -1.60 4.40 12.77
N ARG A 288 -2.77 4.99 13.02
CA ARG A 288 -3.52 4.77 14.26
C ARG A 288 -4.93 4.25 13.96
N TYR A 289 -5.36 3.29 14.76
CA TYR A 289 -6.73 2.79 14.80
C TYR A 289 -7.25 2.89 16.23
N ALA A 290 -8.52 3.22 16.37
CA ALA A 290 -9.22 3.21 17.65
C ALA A 290 -10.37 2.20 17.57
N ILE A 291 -10.52 1.37 18.60
CA ILE A 291 -11.55 0.35 18.73
C ILE A 291 -12.29 0.62 20.02
N GLY A 292 -13.59 0.91 19.89
CA GLY A 292 -14.48 1.13 21.03
C GLY A 292 -14.89 -0.19 21.68
N VAL A 293 -14.85 -0.24 23.00
CA VAL A 293 -15.40 -1.33 23.82
C VAL A 293 -16.76 -0.88 24.36
N ARG A 294 -17.77 -1.76 24.29
CA ARG A 294 -19.19 -1.51 24.61
C ARG A 294 -19.92 -0.66 23.56
N SER A 295 -21.25 -0.85 23.46
CA SER A 295 -22.14 0.02 22.69
C SER A 295 -22.46 1.27 23.52
N ILE A 296 -21.63 2.30 23.43
CA ILE A 296 -21.81 3.55 24.18
C ILE A 296 -21.90 4.72 23.23
N TYR A 297 -23.10 4.87 22.67
CA TYR A 297 -23.55 6.01 21.86
C TYR A 297 -23.94 7.18 22.78
N HIS A 298 -22.95 7.84 23.37
CA HIS A 298 -23.11 9.19 23.92
C HIS A 298 -22.13 10.13 23.20
N ASN A 299 -22.60 11.32 22.82
CA ASN A 299 -21.89 12.24 21.92
C ASN A 299 -20.46 12.59 22.40
N ALA A 300 -20.23 12.61 23.71
CA ALA A 300 -18.90 12.86 24.29
C ALA A 300 -17.88 11.74 24.00
N HIS A 301 -18.30 10.47 23.97
CA HIS A 301 -17.40 9.33 23.71
C HIS A 301 -16.94 9.29 22.25
N LEU A 302 -17.84 9.65 21.32
CA LEU A 302 -17.53 9.71 19.89
C LEU A 302 -16.53 10.82 19.56
N GLN A 303 -16.55 11.93 20.30
CA GLN A 303 -15.61 13.02 20.11
C GLN A 303 -14.19 12.59 20.52
N ASN A 304 -14.02 11.98 21.70
CA ASN A 304 -12.73 11.45 22.14
C ASN A 304 -12.17 10.40 21.17
N HIS A 305 -13.03 9.53 20.63
CA HIS A 305 -12.64 8.53 19.64
C HIS A 305 -12.19 9.15 18.31
N ARG A 306 -12.80 10.26 17.90
CA ARG A 306 -12.35 11.03 16.72
C ARG A 306 -11.03 11.75 16.98
N ASP A 307 -10.87 12.32 18.16
CA ASP A 307 -9.65 13.04 18.55
C ASP A 307 -8.45 12.09 18.65
N LEU A 308 -8.67 10.84 19.09
CA LEU A 308 -7.69 9.74 19.06
C LEU A 308 -7.16 9.41 17.66
N LEU A 309 -7.97 9.63 16.63
CA LEU A 309 -7.58 9.37 15.24
C LEU A 309 -6.88 10.59 14.61
N GLY A 310 -7.13 11.80 15.14
CA GLY A 310 -6.68 13.07 14.58
C GLY A 310 -7.39 13.43 13.27
N HIS A 311 -7.06 14.59 12.70
CA HIS A 311 -7.44 14.97 11.33
C HIS A 311 -6.63 14.17 10.32
N CYS A 312 -6.86 12.86 10.29
CA CYS A 312 -6.32 11.98 9.29
C CYS A 312 -6.98 12.38 7.96
N LYS A 313 -6.23 13.02 7.03
CA LYS A 313 -6.71 13.38 5.66
C LYS A 313 -7.29 12.17 4.88
N TYR A 314 -7.11 10.96 5.38
CA TYR A 314 -7.73 9.69 4.96
C TYR A 314 -9.02 9.35 5.74
N GLN A 315 -9.85 10.36 6.01
CA GLN A 315 -10.92 10.34 7.01
C GLN A 315 -12.15 9.46 6.66
N LEU A 316 -12.10 8.64 5.60
CA LEU A 316 -13.21 7.74 5.20
C LEU A 316 -12.87 6.23 5.22
N GLN A 317 -11.64 5.82 5.56
CA GLN A 317 -11.27 4.38 5.59
C GLN A 317 -10.92 3.80 6.97
N HIS A 318 -10.74 4.65 7.99
CA HIS A 318 -10.16 4.22 9.27
C HIS A 318 -11.11 4.30 10.47
N THR A 319 -12.30 4.89 10.30
CA THR A 319 -13.40 4.71 11.25
C THR A 319 -14.11 3.40 10.93
N GLN A 320 -13.54 2.28 11.38
CA GLN A 320 -14.32 1.05 11.39
C GLN A 320 -15.34 1.14 12.51
N ARG A 321 -16.60 1.41 12.14
CA ARG A 321 -17.76 1.03 12.96
C ARG A 321 -17.79 -0.48 13.04
N VAL A 322 -17.05 -1.06 13.97
CA VAL A 322 -17.30 -2.44 14.37
C VAL A 322 -18.44 -2.38 15.38
N ASN A 323 -19.66 -2.57 14.91
CA ASN A 323 -20.74 -3.00 15.80
C ASN A 323 -20.33 -4.39 16.31
N PHE A 324 -19.64 -4.45 17.44
CA PHE A 324 -19.57 -5.67 18.23
C PHE A 324 -20.97 -5.89 18.83
N LEU A 325 -21.90 -6.38 18.02
CA LEU A 325 -23.03 -7.15 18.53
C LEU A 325 -22.45 -8.46 19.05
N LEU A 326 -21.94 -8.43 20.28
CA LEU A 326 -21.60 -9.61 21.05
C LEU A 326 -22.91 -10.24 21.53
N THR A 327 -23.68 -10.82 20.60
CA THR A 327 -24.85 -11.63 20.93
C THR A 327 -24.40 -12.91 21.63
N ARG A 328 -25.12 -13.28 22.68
CA ARG A 328 -24.90 -14.43 23.56
C ARG A 328 -24.77 -15.75 22.77
N PRO A 329 -24.10 -16.79 23.32
CA PRO A 329 -24.06 -18.08 22.67
C PRO A 329 -25.46 -18.71 22.68
N GLY A 330 -25.99 -18.99 21.50
CA GLY A 330 -27.18 -19.81 21.29
C GLY A 330 -28.50 -19.06 21.37
N GLN A 331 -28.88 -18.34 20.31
CA GLN A 331 -30.23 -18.36 19.70
C GLN A 331 -30.17 -17.66 18.34
N ILE A 332 -30.59 -18.37 17.29
CA ILE A 332 -30.83 -17.81 15.95
C ILE A 332 -32.18 -17.12 16.01
N GLN A 333 -32.23 -15.80 15.87
CA GLN A 333 -33.42 -15.13 15.38
C GLN A 333 -33.01 -14.12 14.31
N GLN A 334 -33.52 -14.38 13.10
CA GLN A 334 -33.47 -13.45 11.98
C GLN A 334 -34.26 -12.19 12.36
N HIS A 335 -33.63 -11.04 12.28
CA HIS A 335 -34.35 -9.79 12.10
C HIS A 335 -33.76 -9.06 10.90
N ASN A 336 -34.54 -9.03 9.82
CA ASN A 336 -34.26 -8.26 8.63
C ASN A 336 -34.16 -6.77 9.01
N SER A 337 -32.95 -6.21 8.97
CA SER A 337 -32.78 -4.79 8.67
C SER A 337 -31.43 -4.55 7.99
N ILE A 338 -31.51 -3.75 6.94
CA ILE A 338 -30.52 -3.55 5.90
C ILE A 338 -29.29 -2.84 6.48
N HIS A 339 -28.12 -3.47 6.32
CA HIS A 339 -26.73 -2.99 6.51
C HIS A 339 -25.93 -3.81 7.54
N ASP A 340 -25.53 -5.02 7.14
CA ASP A 340 -24.43 -5.72 7.81
C ASP A 340 -23.47 -6.29 6.75
N LYS A 341 -22.33 -5.61 6.55
CA LYS A 341 -21.23 -6.12 5.71
C LYS A 341 -20.15 -6.65 6.65
N THR A 342 -20.23 -7.95 6.90
CA THR A 342 -19.21 -8.79 7.52
C THR A 342 -17.86 -8.57 6.82
N LEU A 343 -16.81 -8.19 7.56
CA LEU A 343 -15.50 -7.90 6.98
C LEU A 343 -14.43 -8.88 7.47
N THR A 344 -13.92 -9.65 6.51
CA THR A 344 -12.74 -10.50 6.53
C THR A 344 -11.48 -9.64 6.60
N LEU A 345 -10.73 -9.72 7.71
CA LEU A 345 -9.44 -9.04 7.92
C LEU A 345 -8.33 -9.49 6.94
N ARG A 346 -8.55 -10.55 6.15
CA ARG A 346 -7.60 -11.06 5.15
C ARG A 346 -7.57 -10.21 3.86
N GLU A 347 -8.61 -9.45 3.56
CA GLU A 347 -8.75 -8.73 2.29
C GLU A 347 -8.08 -7.35 2.26
N ARG A 348 -7.60 -6.83 3.41
CA ARG A 348 -6.96 -5.51 3.50
C ARG A 348 -5.43 -5.50 3.53
N TYR A 349 -4.79 -6.66 3.57
CA TYR A 349 -3.32 -6.79 3.55
C TYR A 349 -2.74 -7.12 2.17
N SER A 350 -3.54 -7.06 1.12
CA SER A 350 -3.09 -7.20 -0.27
C SER A 350 -2.93 -5.85 -0.99
N THR A 351 -2.92 -4.73 -0.26
CA THR A 351 -2.97 -3.37 -0.83
C THR A 351 -2.05 -2.37 -0.12
N ILE A 352 -0.89 -2.82 0.38
CA ILE A 352 0.23 -1.94 0.72
C ILE A 352 1.44 -2.40 -0.08
#